data_AF-A2YUJ1-F1
#
_entry.id   AF-A2YUJ1-F1
#
_cell.length_a   1.000
_cell.length_b   1.000
_cell.length_c   1.000
_cell.angle_alpha   90.00
_cell.angle_beta   90.00
_cell.angle_gamma   90.00
#
_symmetry.space_group_name_H-M   'P 1'
#
loop_
_entity.id
_entity.type
_entity.pdbx_description
1 polymer ?
#
loop_
_entity_poly.entity_id
_entity_poly.type
_entity_poly.pdbx_seq_one_letter_code
_entity_poly.pdbx_strand_id
1 'polypeptide(L)'
;MEYGRMNIGSRPSKRKPSGGIESLRAIPWIFAWTQTRFHLPVWLGFGSAFKHILEKDIRNLHTLQEMYNEWPFFRVTIDLVEMVFAKGDPGIAALYDKLLVSEELWPLGEKLRANCEETKQLLLQVAGHKDLLEGDLYLKQRLRLRNAYITTLNVCQAYTMKRIRDPDYHVTLRPHMSKEIMDWSKPAAELVKLNPTSEYAPGLEDTLILTMKGIAAGMQNTG
;
A
#
# COMPACT_ATOMS: atom_id res chain seq x y z
N MET A 1 -3.92 14.15 -5.76
CA MET A 1 -3.42 12.79 -6.05
C MET A 1 -2.25 12.91 -7.01
N GLU A 2 -1.05 12.66 -6.50
CA GLU A 2 0.25 12.83 -7.17
C GLU A 2 0.38 11.87 -8.35
N TYR A 3 -0.08 10.63 -8.20
CA TYR A 3 -0.08 9.64 -9.29
C TYR A 3 -0.77 10.12 -10.57
N GLY A 4 -1.85 10.92 -10.45
CA GLY A 4 -2.56 11.47 -11.61
C GLY A 4 -1.94 12.74 -12.19
N ARG A 5 -1.01 13.38 -11.46
CA ARG A 5 -0.28 14.58 -11.88
C ARG A 5 1.12 14.25 -12.42
N MET A 6 1.71 13.15 -11.96
CA MET A 6 3.02 12.67 -12.38
C MET A 6 2.88 11.76 -13.59
N ASN A 7 3.82 11.86 -14.53
CA ASN A 7 3.86 11.09 -15.80
C ASN A 7 4.19 9.60 -15.58
N ILE A 8 3.47 8.91 -14.69
CA ILE A 8 3.68 7.49 -14.33
C ILE A 8 2.70 6.58 -15.09
N GLY A 9 1.47 7.05 -15.32
CA GLY A 9 0.45 6.35 -16.08
C GLY A 9 0.15 7.05 -17.41
N SER A 10 -0.08 6.28 -18.48
CA SER A 10 -0.46 6.82 -19.80
C SER A 10 -1.92 7.28 -19.89
N ARG A 11 -2.74 6.92 -18.90
CA ARG A 11 -4.20 7.09 -18.92
C ARG A 11 -4.65 7.98 -17.75
N PRO A 12 -5.69 8.82 -17.94
CA PRO A 12 -6.29 9.59 -16.85
C PRO A 12 -6.74 8.69 -15.70
N SER A 13 -6.52 9.13 -14.46
CA SER A 13 -6.86 8.36 -13.26
C SER A 13 -8.38 8.30 -13.01
N LYS A 14 -9.12 9.36 -13.38
CA LYS A 14 -10.58 9.44 -13.29
C LYS A 14 -11.24 9.55 -14.66
N ARG A 15 -12.48 9.09 -14.76
CA ARG A 15 -13.37 9.30 -15.92
C ARG A 15 -13.97 10.70 -15.93
N LYS A 16 -14.33 11.23 -14.75
CA LYS A 16 -14.82 12.59 -14.54
C LYS A 16 -13.98 13.25 -13.44
N PRO A 17 -13.37 14.43 -13.67
CA PRO A 17 -12.47 15.05 -12.69
C PRO A 17 -13.12 15.34 -11.33
N SER A 18 -14.38 15.75 -11.34
CA SER A 18 -15.16 16.14 -10.14
C SER A 18 -15.90 14.99 -9.45
N GLY A 19 -15.83 13.76 -9.96
CA GLY A 19 -16.53 12.61 -9.34
C GLY A 19 -15.79 12.04 -8.13
N GLY A 20 -16.52 11.28 -7.31
CA GLY A 20 -16.02 10.50 -6.19
C GLY A 20 -15.33 9.21 -6.63
N ILE A 21 -15.37 8.19 -5.77
CA ILE A 21 -14.74 6.87 -6.03
C ILE A 21 -15.35 6.20 -7.27
N GLU A 22 -16.64 6.42 -7.55
CA GLU A 22 -17.37 5.89 -8.71
C GLU A 22 -16.81 6.38 -10.06
N SER A 23 -16.07 7.48 -10.05
CA SER A 23 -15.39 8.04 -11.22
C SER A 23 -13.94 7.58 -11.35
N LEU A 24 -13.36 6.97 -10.30
CA LEU A 24 -11.98 6.50 -10.27
C LEU A 24 -11.86 5.16 -11.01
N ARG A 25 -10.79 5.00 -11.78
CA ARG A 25 -10.52 3.73 -12.46
C ARG A 25 -9.94 2.70 -11.49
N ALA A 26 -10.16 1.42 -11.78
CA ALA A 26 -9.69 0.30 -10.94
C ALA A 26 -8.16 0.31 -10.71
N ILE A 27 -7.37 0.53 -11.77
CA ILE A 27 -5.90 0.55 -11.64
C ILE A 27 -5.42 1.63 -10.63
N PRO A 28 -5.77 2.92 -10.77
CA PRO A 28 -5.45 3.94 -9.77
C PRO A 28 -5.95 3.61 -8.36
N TRP A 29 -7.13 2.98 -8.24
CA TRP A 29 -7.69 2.59 -6.94
C TRP A 29 -6.82 1.54 -6.25
N ILE A 30 -6.55 0.40 -6.89
CA ILE A 30 -5.70 -0.65 -6.34
C ILE A 30 -4.28 -0.12 -6.11
N PHE A 31 -3.73 0.61 -7.09
CA PHE A 31 -2.38 1.13 -7.01
C PHE A 31 -2.17 2.03 -5.78
N ALA A 32 -3.09 2.97 -5.52
CA ALA A 32 -2.96 3.89 -4.39
C ALA A 32 -2.90 3.16 -3.03
N TRP A 33 -3.76 2.15 -2.81
CA TRP A 33 -3.77 1.39 -1.56
C TRP A 33 -2.66 0.36 -1.43
N THR A 34 -2.13 -0.10 -2.56
CA THR A 34 -0.94 -0.95 -2.59
C THR A 34 0.33 -0.17 -2.26
N GLN A 35 0.42 1.09 -2.69
CA GLN A 35 1.54 1.96 -2.33
C GLN A 35 1.66 2.20 -0.82
N THR A 36 0.55 2.23 -0.09
CA THR A 36 0.53 2.48 1.37
C THR A 36 0.58 1.22 2.23
N ARG A 37 0.75 0.04 1.62
CA ARG A 37 0.75 -1.27 2.31
C ARG A 37 -0.55 -1.59 3.03
N PHE A 38 -1.65 -0.93 2.67
CA PHE A 38 -2.92 -1.10 3.37
C PHE A 38 -3.91 -2.00 2.62
N HIS A 39 -3.85 -2.03 1.28
CA HIS A 39 -4.62 -2.94 0.43
C HIS A 39 -6.14 -2.98 0.70
N LEU A 40 -6.71 -1.88 1.20
CA LEU A 40 -8.14 -1.76 1.53
C LEU A 40 -9.10 -2.40 0.52
N PRO A 41 -8.93 -2.22 -0.82
CA PRO A 41 -9.88 -2.73 -1.79
C PRO A 41 -10.00 -4.26 -1.86
N VAL A 42 -8.99 -4.99 -1.36
CA VAL A 42 -8.95 -6.45 -1.46
C VAL A 42 -9.70 -7.11 -0.31
N TRP A 43 -9.55 -6.60 0.91
CA TRP A 43 -10.07 -7.26 2.11
C TRP A 43 -11.33 -6.59 2.69
N LEU A 44 -11.64 -5.34 2.31
CA LEU A 44 -12.78 -4.64 2.87
C LEU A 44 -14.09 -5.40 2.61
N GLY A 45 -14.79 -5.74 3.68
CA GLY A 45 -16.05 -6.49 3.66
C GLY A 45 -15.92 -7.95 4.12
N PHE A 46 -14.75 -8.57 3.98
CA PHE A 46 -14.54 -9.97 4.42
C PHE A 46 -14.77 -10.14 5.92
N GLY A 47 -14.17 -9.28 6.76
CA GLY A 47 -14.32 -9.36 8.21
C GLY A 47 -15.78 -9.26 8.65
N SER A 48 -16.53 -8.29 8.11
CA SER A 48 -17.97 -8.15 8.37
C SER A 48 -18.77 -9.38 7.94
N ALA A 49 -18.45 -9.96 6.77
CA ALA A 49 -19.13 -11.14 6.27
C ALA A 49 -18.87 -12.38 7.14
N PHE A 50 -17.61 -12.64 7.51
CA PHE A 50 -17.27 -13.73 8.43
C PHE A 50 -17.95 -13.56 9.77
N LYS A 51 -17.87 -12.37 10.37
CA LYS A 51 -18.50 -12.07 11.64
C LYS A 51 -20.01 -12.33 11.61
N HIS A 52 -20.70 -11.83 10.59
CA HIS A 52 -22.13 -12.05 10.41
C HIS A 52 -22.51 -13.54 10.29
N ILE A 53 -21.67 -14.35 9.64
CA ILE A 53 -21.90 -15.79 9.52
C ILE A 53 -21.68 -16.49 10.86
N LEU A 54 -20.63 -16.12 11.60
CA LEU A 54 -20.28 -16.72 12.89
C LEU A 54 -21.25 -16.33 14.01
N GLU A 55 -21.77 -15.10 13.99
CA GLU A 55 -22.77 -14.62 14.95
C GLU A 55 -24.13 -15.34 14.80
N LYS A 56 -24.44 -15.86 13.60
CA LYS A 56 -25.67 -16.64 13.37
C LYS A 56 -25.61 -18.04 13.97
N ASP A 57 -24.47 -18.70 13.85
CA ASP A 57 -24.22 -20.01 14.47
C ASP A 57 -22.71 -20.27 14.50
N ILE A 58 -22.17 -20.56 15.68
CA ILE A 58 -20.74 -20.84 15.85
C ILE A 58 -20.28 -22.07 15.05
N ARG A 59 -21.20 -23.01 14.77
CA ARG A 59 -20.94 -24.20 13.95
C ARG A 59 -20.62 -23.84 12.49
N ASN A 60 -20.99 -22.65 12.02
CA ASN A 60 -20.66 -22.19 10.67
C ASN A 60 -19.15 -22.05 10.45
N LEU A 61 -18.34 -21.92 11.51
CA LEU A 61 -16.89 -21.95 11.36
C LEU A 61 -16.42 -23.26 10.72
N HIS A 62 -16.98 -24.41 11.15
CA HIS A 62 -16.64 -25.71 10.58
C HIS A 62 -17.00 -25.76 9.09
N THR A 63 -18.18 -25.26 8.72
CA THR A 63 -18.59 -25.17 7.32
C THR A 63 -17.65 -24.31 6.49
N LEU A 64 -17.20 -23.16 6.99
CA LEU A 64 -16.23 -22.31 6.29
C LEU A 64 -14.87 -23.00 6.13
N GLN A 65 -14.43 -23.76 7.14
CA GLN A 65 -13.21 -24.55 7.07
C GLN A 65 -13.33 -25.73 6.08
N GLU A 66 -14.47 -26.42 6.05
CA GLU A 66 -14.79 -27.45 5.05
C GLU A 66 -14.78 -26.85 3.65
N MET A 67 -15.41 -25.69 3.45
CA MET A 67 -15.39 -24.97 2.17
C MET A 67 -13.97 -24.60 1.76
N TYR A 68 -13.13 -24.13 2.69
CA TYR A 68 -11.71 -23.87 2.39
C TYR A 68 -10.98 -25.13 1.97
N ASN A 69 -11.29 -26.26 2.60
CA ASN A 69 -10.62 -27.51 2.33
C ASN A 69 -11.05 -28.18 1.02
N GLU A 70 -12.35 -28.16 0.73
CA GLU A 70 -12.98 -29.00 -0.29
C GLU A 70 -13.50 -28.23 -1.50
N TRP A 71 -13.69 -26.91 -1.39
CA TRP A 71 -14.24 -26.09 -2.47
C TRP A 71 -13.15 -25.22 -3.13
N PRO A 72 -12.65 -25.57 -4.34
CA PRO A 72 -11.54 -24.85 -4.97
C PRO A 72 -11.77 -23.35 -5.16
N PHE A 73 -12.99 -22.93 -5.48
CA PHE A 73 -13.33 -21.51 -5.64
C PHE A 73 -13.13 -20.73 -4.33
N PHE A 74 -13.60 -21.28 -3.20
CA PHE A 74 -13.46 -20.64 -1.91
C PHE A 74 -11.99 -20.62 -1.48
N ARG A 75 -11.29 -21.74 -1.64
CA ARG A 75 -9.84 -21.84 -1.36
C ARG A 75 -9.05 -20.75 -2.06
N VAL A 76 -9.12 -20.65 -3.39
CA VAL A 76 -8.32 -19.66 -4.15
C VAL A 76 -8.69 -18.21 -3.83
N THR A 77 -9.94 -17.96 -3.41
CA THR A 77 -10.39 -16.64 -2.98
C THR A 77 -9.75 -16.26 -1.65
N ILE A 78 -9.74 -17.18 -0.68
CA ILE A 78 -9.09 -16.96 0.63
C ILE A 78 -7.57 -16.84 0.47
N ASP A 79 -6.95 -17.72 -0.33
CA ASP A 79 -5.50 -17.69 -0.57
C ASP A 79 -5.04 -16.35 -1.19
N LEU A 80 -5.84 -15.77 -2.09
CA LEU A 80 -5.55 -14.45 -2.66
C LEU A 80 -5.56 -13.37 -1.58
N VAL A 81 -6.57 -13.36 -0.72
CA VAL A 81 -6.69 -12.37 0.35
C VAL A 81 -5.58 -12.57 1.40
N GLU A 82 -5.24 -13.81 1.74
CA GLU A 82 -4.14 -14.15 2.65
C GLU A 82 -2.79 -13.67 2.12
N MET A 83 -2.52 -13.88 0.83
CA MET A 83 -1.32 -13.39 0.16
C MET A 83 -1.21 -11.87 0.22
N VAL A 84 -2.34 -11.16 0.09
CA VAL A 84 -2.36 -9.69 0.20
C VAL A 84 -2.13 -9.23 1.63
N PHE A 85 -2.69 -9.91 2.62
CA PHE A 85 -2.34 -9.64 4.02
C PHE A 85 -0.85 -9.84 4.29
N ALA A 86 -0.21 -10.85 3.70
CA ALA A 86 1.23 -11.07 3.83
C ALA A 86 2.09 -9.96 3.18
N LYS A 87 1.52 -9.19 2.25
CA LYS A 87 2.13 -8.00 1.66
C LYS A 87 1.81 -6.71 2.44
N GLY A 88 0.75 -6.69 3.23
CA GLY A 88 0.31 -5.55 4.01
C GLY A 88 1.17 -5.24 5.24
N ASP A 89 1.11 -3.99 5.68
CA ASP A 89 1.75 -3.52 6.91
C ASP A 89 0.93 -2.34 7.49
N PRO A 90 0.04 -2.60 8.47
CA PRO A 90 -0.76 -1.55 9.11
C PRO A 90 0.06 -0.48 9.83
N GLY A 91 1.29 -0.79 10.26
CA GLY A 91 2.20 0.17 10.89
C GLY A 91 2.71 1.20 9.88
N ILE A 92 3.05 0.75 8.67
CA ILE A 92 3.38 1.66 7.57
C ILE A 92 2.15 2.48 7.15
N ALA A 93 0.96 1.88 7.05
CA ALA A 93 -0.26 2.65 6.78
C ALA A 93 -0.50 3.75 7.84
N ALA A 94 -0.27 3.45 9.13
CA ALA A 94 -0.37 4.43 10.21
C ALA A 94 0.66 5.57 10.10
N LEU A 95 1.88 5.29 9.60
CA LEU A 95 2.87 6.33 9.32
C LEU A 95 2.37 7.31 8.26
N TYR A 96 1.72 6.83 7.20
CA TYR A 96 1.14 7.70 6.17
C TYR A 96 0.04 8.59 6.75
N ASP A 97 -0.85 8.04 7.59
CA ASP A 97 -1.87 8.82 8.28
C ASP A 97 -1.25 9.94 9.13
N LYS A 98 -0.30 9.59 9.99
CA LYS A 98 0.36 10.55 10.89
C LYS A 98 1.06 11.69 10.13
N LEU A 99 1.61 11.43 8.95
CA LEU A 99 2.38 12.41 8.19
C LEU A 99 1.53 13.24 7.22
N LEU A 100 0.44 12.68 6.67
CA LEU A 100 -0.23 13.21 5.48
C LEU A 100 -1.74 13.46 5.65
N VAL A 101 -2.34 12.99 6.74
CA VAL A 101 -3.79 13.09 6.99
C VAL A 101 -4.03 14.07 8.13
N SER A 102 -5.07 14.90 8.01
CA SER A 102 -5.50 15.81 9.07
C SER A 102 -5.92 15.05 10.33
N GLU A 103 -5.62 15.60 11.50
CA GLU A 103 -5.85 14.93 12.79
C GLU A 103 -7.33 14.55 13.00
N GLU A 104 -8.26 15.34 12.45
CA GLU A 104 -9.70 15.08 12.48
C GLU A 104 -10.11 13.74 11.82
N LEU A 105 -9.31 13.21 10.89
CA LEU A 105 -9.56 11.96 10.17
C LEU A 105 -8.80 10.76 10.76
N TRP A 106 -7.92 10.97 11.74
CA TRP A 106 -7.18 9.87 12.37
C TRP A 106 -8.07 8.78 12.98
N PRO A 107 -9.21 9.09 13.64
CA PRO A 107 -10.12 8.06 14.16
C PRO A 107 -10.66 7.13 13.07
N LEU A 108 -10.87 7.64 11.86
CA LEU A 108 -11.28 6.81 10.72
C LEU A 108 -10.16 5.84 10.31
N GLY A 109 -8.93 6.34 10.21
CA GLY A 109 -7.75 5.52 9.89
C GLY A 109 -7.51 4.42 10.92
N GLU A 110 -7.65 4.73 12.21
CA GLU A 110 -7.57 3.76 13.31
C GLU A 110 -8.66 2.69 13.20
N LYS A 111 -9.91 3.10 12.97
CA LYS A 111 -11.02 2.16 12.75
C LYS A 111 -10.77 1.23 11.57
N LEU A 112 -10.26 1.75 10.45
CA LEU A 112 -9.94 0.92 9.29
C LEU A 112 -8.81 -0.07 9.59
N ARG A 113 -7.77 0.33 10.34
CA ARG A 113 -6.70 -0.59 10.76
C ARG A 113 -7.19 -1.66 11.73
N ALA A 114 -8.07 -1.31 12.66
CA ALA A 114 -8.70 -2.30 13.54
C ALA A 114 -9.51 -3.34 12.74
N ASN A 115 -10.31 -2.89 11.77
CA ASN A 115 -11.05 -3.78 10.87
C ASN A 115 -10.11 -4.67 10.03
N CYS A 116 -8.96 -4.15 9.60
CA CYS A 116 -7.94 -4.91 8.87
C CYS A 116 -7.40 -6.07 9.73
N GLU A 117 -7.07 -5.79 10.99
CA GLU A 117 -6.58 -6.81 11.93
C GLU A 117 -7.66 -7.85 12.27
N GLU A 118 -8.91 -7.43 12.55
CA GLU A 118 -10.04 -8.34 12.79
C GLU A 118 -10.28 -9.24 11.56
N THR A 119 -10.24 -8.67 10.36
CA THR A 119 -10.41 -9.44 9.10
C THR A 119 -9.30 -10.48 8.93
N LYS A 120 -8.04 -10.11 9.20
CA LYS A 120 -6.90 -11.03 9.13
C LYS A 120 -7.07 -12.20 10.10
N GLN A 121 -7.47 -11.92 11.34
CA GLN A 121 -7.69 -12.96 12.36
C GLN A 121 -8.80 -13.92 11.99
N LEU A 122 -9.94 -13.41 11.49
CA LEU A 122 -11.06 -14.23 11.04
C LEU A 122 -10.67 -15.07 9.82
N LEU A 123 -9.92 -14.50 8.87
CA LEU A 123 -9.44 -15.22 7.71
C LEU A 123 -8.53 -16.40 8.10
N LEU A 124 -7.60 -16.19 9.03
CA LEU A 124 -6.71 -17.26 9.52
C LEU A 124 -7.49 -18.39 10.21
N GLN A 125 -8.54 -18.05 10.97
CA GLN A 125 -9.44 -19.04 11.56
C GLN A 125 -10.18 -19.87 10.50
N VAL A 126 -10.66 -19.21 9.44
CA VAL A 126 -11.34 -19.88 8.31
C VAL A 126 -10.38 -20.78 7.52
N ALA A 127 -9.14 -20.33 7.29
CA ALA A 127 -8.12 -21.13 6.62
C ALA A 127 -7.54 -22.26 7.51
N GLY A 128 -7.70 -22.16 8.83
CA GLY A 128 -7.08 -23.08 9.79
C GLY A 128 -5.58 -22.84 9.97
N HIS A 129 -5.07 -21.66 9.61
CA HIS A 129 -3.67 -21.29 9.72
C HIS A 129 -3.41 -20.53 11.04
N LYS A 130 -2.25 -20.73 11.65
CA LYS A 130 -1.77 -19.95 12.81
C LYS A 130 -1.11 -18.65 12.38
N ASP A 131 -0.43 -18.68 11.24
CA ASP A 131 0.25 -17.53 10.66
C ASP A 131 -0.07 -17.39 9.17
N LEU A 132 0.04 -16.16 8.65
CA LEU A 132 -0.10 -15.91 7.22
C LEU A 132 0.87 -16.79 6.40
N LEU A 133 0.34 -17.35 5.32
CA LEU A 133 1.01 -18.21 4.36
C LEU A 133 1.63 -19.46 5.00
N GLU A 134 0.97 -20.04 6.00
CA GLU A 134 1.39 -21.32 6.59
C GLU A 134 1.40 -22.45 5.55
N GLY A 135 0.43 -22.44 4.62
CA GLY A 135 0.37 -23.36 3.49
C GLY A 135 1.37 -23.10 2.35
N ASP A 136 2.07 -21.97 2.33
CA ASP A 136 3.05 -21.62 1.28
C ASP A 136 4.28 -20.90 1.85
N LEU A 137 5.16 -21.69 2.47
CA LEU A 137 6.41 -21.20 3.06
C LEU A 137 7.37 -20.59 2.04
N TYR A 138 7.32 -21.04 0.78
CA TYR A 138 8.18 -20.51 -0.29
C TYR A 138 7.78 -19.08 -0.65
N LEU A 139 6.48 -18.83 -0.84
CA LEU A 139 5.96 -17.49 -1.05
C LEU A 139 6.24 -16.60 0.17
N LYS A 140 6.02 -17.10 1.39
CA LYS A 140 6.31 -16.38 2.64
C LYS A 140 7.75 -15.90 2.70
N GLN A 141 8.72 -16.77 2.39
CA GLN A 141 10.14 -16.41 2.36
C GLN A 141 10.44 -15.32 1.31
N ARG A 142 9.90 -15.47 0.09
CA ARG A 142 10.11 -14.51 -1.00
C ARG A 142 9.58 -13.12 -0.67
N LEU A 143 8.40 -13.03 -0.05
CA LEU A 143 7.84 -11.75 0.37
C LEU A 143 8.68 -11.11 1.47
N ARG A 144 9.13 -11.91 2.45
CA ARG A 144 9.97 -11.44 3.56
C ARG A 144 11.28 -10.81 3.07
N LEU A 145 11.92 -11.39 2.06
CA LEU A 145 13.17 -10.86 1.49
C LEU A 145 13.00 -9.50 0.78
N ARG A 146 11.80 -9.20 0.28
CA ARG A 146 11.50 -7.92 -0.39
C ARG A 146 11.17 -6.82 0.61
N ASN A 147 10.61 -7.18 1.77
CA ASN A 147 10.05 -6.21 2.72
C ASN A 147 11.04 -5.12 3.15
N ALA A 148 12.31 -5.45 3.42
CA ALA A 148 13.29 -4.45 3.86
C ALA A 148 13.45 -3.28 2.85
N TYR A 149 13.51 -3.61 1.55
CA TYR A 149 13.63 -2.62 0.49
C TYR A 149 12.33 -1.83 0.32
N ILE A 150 11.18 -2.52 0.30
CA ILE A 150 9.89 -1.86 0.09
C ILE A 150 9.56 -0.92 1.25
N THR A 151 9.78 -1.36 2.50
CA THR A 151 9.55 -0.55 3.69
C THR A 151 10.43 0.70 3.70
N THR A 152 11.69 0.60 3.27
CA THR A 152 12.57 1.77 3.11
C THR A 152 11.98 2.78 2.11
N LEU A 153 11.49 2.28 0.97
CA LEU A 153 10.84 3.13 -0.03
C LEU A 153 9.53 3.73 0.48
N ASN A 154 8.75 3.01 1.29
CA ASN A 154 7.51 3.52 1.88
C ASN A 154 7.77 4.71 2.81
N VAL A 155 8.74 4.59 3.71
CA VAL A 155 9.10 5.70 4.61
C VAL A 155 9.61 6.89 3.79
N CYS A 156 10.50 6.64 2.82
CA CYS A 156 11.00 7.68 1.92
C CYS A 156 9.83 8.37 1.18
N GLN A 157 8.88 7.60 0.66
CA GLN A 157 7.71 8.10 -0.04
C GLN A 157 6.84 8.98 0.86
N ALA A 158 6.52 8.54 2.07
CA ALA A 158 5.67 9.29 3.00
C ALA A 158 6.27 10.66 3.36
N TYR A 159 7.55 10.69 3.72
CA TYR A 159 8.24 11.95 4.02
C TYR A 159 8.42 12.83 2.78
N THR A 160 8.64 12.24 1.60
CA THR A 160 8.73 12.99 0.34
C THR A 160 7.40 13.66 0.02
N MET A 161 6.28 12.94 0.17
CA MET A 161 4.95 13.53 0.01
C MET A 161 4.67 14.63 1.03
N LYS A 162 5.10 14.48 2.28
CA LYS A 162 4.94 15.54 3.30
C LYS A 162 5.65 16.82 2.86
N ARG A 163 6.91 16.71 2.45
CA ARG A 163 7.71 17.85 1.91
C ARG A 163 7.09 18.49 0.66
N ILE A 164 6.41 17.70 -0.18
CA ILE A 164 5.76 18.20 -1.40
C ILE A 164 4.46 18.95 -1.07
N ARG A 165 3.68 18.46 -0.10
CA ARG A 165 2.33 18.97 0.20
C ARG A 165 2.30 20.10 1.22
N ASP A 166 3.29 20.14 2.11
CA ASP A 166 3.37 21.07 3.25
C ASP A 166 4.63 21.94 3.12
N PRO A 167 4.49 23.18 2.59
CA PRO A 167 5.62 24.12 2.44
C PRO A 167 6.25 24.52 3.78
N ASP A 168 5.50 24.46 4.87
CA ASP A 168 5.94 24.83 6.22
C ASP A 168 6.70 23.68 6.91
N TYR A 169 6.74 22.49 6.30
CA TYR A 169 7.52 21.37 6.79
C TYR A 169 9.02 21.58 6.53
N HIS A 170 9.68 22.24 7.48
CA HIS A 170 11.11 22.47 7.44
C HIS A 170 11.93 21.20 7.69
N VAL A 171 12.88 20.93 6.80
CA VAL A 171 13.80 19.80 6.89
C VAL A 171 15.22 20.31 7.03
N THR A 172 15.94 19.85 8.05
CA THR A 172 17.38 20.11 8.18
C THR A 172 18.14 19.28 7.15
N LEU A 173 18.71 19.95 6.14
CA LEU A 173 19.55 19.30 5.15
C LEU A 173 20.90 18.93 5.77
N ARG A 174 21.26 17.65 5.66
CA ARG A 174 22.59 17.18 6.03
C ARG A 174 23.62 17.54 4.94
N PRO A 175 24.92 17.62 5.28
CA PRO A 175 25.99 17.68 4.29
C PRO A 175 25.88 16.52 3.29
N HIS A 176 26.25 16.79 2.04
CA HIS A 176 26.26 15.76 0.98
C HIS A 176 27.17 14.60 1.38
N MET A 177 26.65 13.36 1.34
CA MET A 177 27.39 12.18 1.82
C MET A 177 28.04 11.35 0.70
N SER A 178 27.57 11.46 -0.55
CA SER A 178 28.18 10.69 -1.64
C SER A 178 29.59 11.25 -1.92
N LYS A 179 30.57 10.35 -1.93
CA LYS A 179 31.99 10.65 -2.21
C LYS A 179 32.32 10.51 -3.69
N GLU A 180 31.39 10.01 -4.50
CA GLU A 180 31.57 9.98 -5.95
C GLU A 180 31.55 11.41 -6.49
N ILE A 181 32.47 11.68 -7.42
CA ILE A 181 32.58 12.96 -8.11
C ILE A 181 31.36 13.08 -9.03
N MET A 182 30.26 13.62 -8.51
CA MET A 182 29.31 14.31 -9.38
C MET A 182 30.05 15.51 -9.96
N ASP A 183 29.88 15.74 -11.26
CA ASP A 183 30.34 16.96 -11.91
C ASP A 183 29.58 18.14 -11.26
N TRP A 184 30.21 18.75 -10.24
CA TRP A 184 29.65 19.80 -9.38
C TRP A 184 29.24 21.05 -10.17
N SER A 185 29.60 21.12 -11.45
CA SER A 185 29.21 22.16 -12.39
C SER A 185 27.73 22.08 -12.81
N LYS A 186 27.08 20.91 -12.65
CA LYS A 186 25.69 20.71 -13.07
C LYS A 186 24.70 21.16 -11.99
N PRO A 187 23.78 22.09 -12.29
CA PRO A 187 22.66 22.43 -11.43
C PRO A 187 21.88 21.19 -10.98
N ALA A 188 21.30 21.20 -9.78
CA ALA A 188 20.48 20.09 -9.28
C ALA A 188 19.34 19.70 -10.27
N ALA A 189 18.82 20.66 -11.02
CA ALA A 189 17.83 20.44 -12.08
C ALA A 189 18.35 19.57 -13.24
N GLU A 190 19.65 19.55 -13.52
CA GLU A 190 20.26 18.69 -14.56
C GLU A 190 20.48 17.25 -14.10
N LEU A 191 20.33 16.98 -12.80
CA LEU A 191 20.37 15.63 -12.22
C LEU A 191 18.99 14.97 -12.22
N VAL A 192 17.93 15.75 -12.44
CA VAL A 192 16.53 15.34 -12.49
C VAL A 192 16.18 15.00 -13.94
N LYS A 193 16.05 13.70 -14.24
CA LYS A 193 15.91 13.21 -15.62
C LYS A 193 14.50 12.71 -15.96
N LEU A 194 13.66 12.46 -14.95
CA LEU A 194 12.36 11.82 -15.19
C LEU A 194 11.29 12.83 -15.59
N ASN A 195 11.31 14.05 -15.03
CA ASN A 195 10.44 15.14 -15.45
C ASN A 195 11.17 16.50 -15.48
N PRO A 196 11.73 16.92 -16.64
CA PRO A 196 12.47 18.17 -16.74
C PRO A 196 11.58 19.43 -16.61
N THR A 197 10.26 19.28 -16.70
CA THR A 197 9.28 20.38 -16.55
C THR A 197 8.59 20.35 -15.17
N SER A 198 9.22 19.75 -14.16
CA SER A 198 8.65 19.67 -12.81
C SER A 198 8.43 21.05 -12.20
N GLU A 199 7.26 21.27 -11.59
CA GLU A 199 6.95 22.47 -10.81
C GLU A 199 7.40 22.35 -9.34
N TYR A 200 7.89 21.18 -8.92
CA TYR A 200 8.37 20.94 -7.56
C TYR A 200 9.85 21.26 -7.42
N ALA A 201 10.32 21.42 -6.17
CA ALA A 201 11.76 21.59 -5.92
C ALA A 201 12.57 20.43 -6.54
N PRO A 202 13.74 20.70 -7.14
CA PRO A 202 14.51 19.71 -7.88
C PRO A 202 14.73 18.41 -7.10
N GLY A 203 14.41 17.28 -7.75
CA GLY A 203 14.61 15.93 -7.23
C GLY A 203 13.46 15.36 -6.38
N LEU A 204 12.50 16.18 -5.91
CA LEU A 204 11.37 15.68 -5.14
C LEU A 204 10.42 14.80 -5.97
N GLU A 205 10.06 15.26 -7.17
CA GLU A 205 9.19 14.49 -8.07
C GLU A 205 9.88 13.19 -8.51
N ASP A 206 11.14 13.25 -8.95
CA ASP A 206 11.91 12.09 -9.35
C ASP A 206 12.04 11.06 -8.22
N THR A 207 12.30 11.53 -6.99
CA THR A 207 12.34 10.66 -5.79
C THR A 207 10.99 9.98 -5.59
N LEU A 208 9.89 10.72 -5.68
CA LEU A 208 8.55 10.17 -5.53
C LEU A 208 8.23 9.14 -6.62
N ILE A 209 8.57 9.41 -7.89
CA ILE A 209 8.41 8.46 -8.99
C ILE A 209 9.22 7.17 -8.74
N LEU A 210 10.48 7.30 -8.30
CA LEU A 210 11.35 6.15 -8.00
C LEU A 210 10.76 5.28 -6.88
N THR A 211 10.26 5.89 -5.80
CA THR A 211 9.60 5.13 -4.73
C THR A 211 8.35 4.42 -5.24
N MET A 212 7.51 5.09 -6.05
CA MET A 212 6.31 4.48 -6.61
C MET A 212 6.62 3.26 -7.48
N LYS A 213 7.63 3.38 -8.36
CA LYS A 213 8.10 2.27 -9.21
C LYS A 213 8.68 1.12 -8.39
N GLY A 214 9.53 1.41 -7.41
CA GLY A 214 10.16 0.39 -6.58
C GLY A 214 9.16 -0.36 -5.69
N ILE A 215 8.22 0.35 -5.07
CA ILE A 215 7.14 -0.28 -4.28
C ILE A 215 6.28 -1.17 -5.18
N ALA A 216 5.88 -0.67 -6.36
CA ALA A 216 5.08 -1.46 -7.31
C ALA A 216 5.81 -2.73 -7.78
N ALA A 217 7.11 -2.62 -8.08
CA ALA A 217 7.93 -3.76 -8.48
C ALA A 217 8.06 -4.81 -7.37
N GLY A 218 8.15 -4.38 -6.10
CA GLY A 218 8.21 -5.28 -4.95
C GLY A 218 6.87 -5.93 -4.60
N MET A 219 5.78 -5.16 -4.67
CA MET A 219 4.42 -5.60 -4.34
C MET A 219 3.81 -6.51 -5.41
N GLN A 220 4.12 -6.29 -6.68
CA GLN A 220 3.58 -7.08 -7.81
C GLN A 220 2.03 -7.12 -7.77
N ASN A 221 1.43 -8.28 -8.04
CA ASN A 221 -0.01 -8.49 -8.03
C ASN A 221 -0.62 -8.39 -6.62
N THR A 222 -1.73 -7.69 -6.47
CA THR A 222 -2.43 -7.53 -5.17
C THR A 222 -3.95 -7.70 -5.34
N GLY A 223 -4.58 -7.01 -6.29
CA GLY A 223 -6.00 -7.20 -6.63
C GLY A 223 -6.36 -6.62 -7.98
#